data_AF-A0A1Y3BRJ7-F1
#
_entry.id   AF-A0A1Y3BRJ7-F1
#
_cell.length_a   1.000
_cell.length_b   1.000
_cell.length_c   1.000
_cell.angle_alpha   90.00
_cell.angle_beta   90.00
_cell.angle_gamma   90.00
#
_symmetry.space_group_name_H-M   'P 1'
#
loop_
_entity.id
_entity.type
_entity.pdbx_description
1 polymer ?
#
loop_
_entity_poly.entity_id
_entity_poly.type
_entity_poly.pdbx_seq_one_letter_code
_entity_poly.pdbx_strand_id
1 'polypeptide(L)'
;MLRALGPQRSKIGDMMVFCIEHADSWEEIVECITDSLCISETPLYKKIARLFLVSDILHNCSVKVSNVSNYRKGFQSKLPDIFQSFYQSYNQIEGRLKAEQFKVFQYFYVKLLLTNFRFIIATCNELFSSMGRLGYLFIGFSH
;
A
#
# COMPACT_ATOMS: atom_id res chain seq x y z
N MET A 1 0.49 17.08 -5.89
CA MET A 1 1.51 16.01 -6.06
C MET A 1 0.87 14.61 -6.03
N LEU A 2 0.24 14.19 -4.93
CA LEU A 2 -0.35 12.84 -4.77
C LEU A 2 -1.46 12.45 -5.78
N ARG A 3 -2.30 13.40 -6.21
CA ARG A 3 -3.38 13.17 -7.20
C ARG A 3 -2.84 12.82 -8.60
N ALA A 4 -1.65 13.31 -8.91
CA ALA A 4 -0.95 13.10 -10.18
C ALA A 4 0.08 11.97 -10.11
N LEU A 5 0.23 11.30 -8.96
CA LEU A 5 1.18 10.22 -8.78
C LEU A 5 0.81 9.04 -9.69
N GLY A 6 1.71 8.72 -10.61
CA GLY A 6 1.65 7.55 -11.48
C GLY A 6 2.67 6.48 -11.06
N PRO A 7 2.72 5.35 -11.76
CA PRO A 7 3.58 4.21 -11.41
C PRO A 7 5.07 4.44 -11.70
N GLN A 8 5.46 5.63 -12.18
CA GLN A 8 6.86 5.94 -12.49
C GLN A 8 7.70 5.95 -11.22
N ARG A 9 8.73 5.09 -11.19
CA ARG A 9 9.62 4.92 -10.03
C ARG A 9 10.28 6.23 -9.57
N SER A 10 10.67 7.10 -10.51
CA SER A 10 11.23 8.42 -10.17
C SER A 10 10.23 9.28 -9.41
N LYS A 11 8.97 9.36 -9.88
CA LYS A 11 7.92 10.15 -9.21
C LYS A 11 7.55 9.59 -7.83
N ILE A 12 7.58 8.27 -7.66
CA ILE A 12 7.38 7.62 -6.36
C ILE A 12 8.55 7.95 -5.43
N GLY A 13 9.78 7.88 -5.92
CA GLY A 13 10.98 8.25 -5.16
C GLY A 13 10.97 9.71 -4.72
N ASP A 14 10.68 10.65 -5.64
CA ASP A 14 10.58 12.08 -5.33
C ASP A 14 9.53 12.34 -4.22
N MET A 15 8.38 11.66 -4.31
CA MET A 15 7.31 11.78 -3.31
C MET A 15 7.69 11.13 -1.98
N MET A 16 8.43 10.02 -1.98
CA MET A 16 8.94 9.40 -0.76
C MET A 16 9.92 10.33 -0.06
N VAL A 17 10.88 10.91 -0.78
CA VAL A 17 11.83 11.89 -0.23
C VAL A 17 11.08 13.05 0.40
N PHE A 18 10.08 13.60 -0.30
CA PHE A 18 9.22 14.65 0.27
C PHE A 18 8.59 14.23 1.60
N CYS A 19 8.05 13.02 1.70
CA CYS A 19 7.46 12.51 2.95
C CYS A 19 8.51 12.37 4.08
N ILE A 20 9.73 11.95 3.77
CA ILE A 20 10.80 11.81 4.76
C ILE A 20 11.29 13.19 5.25
N GLU A 21 11.44 14.15 4.35
CA GLU A 21 11.86 15.53 4.68
C GLU A 21 10.82 16.29 5.50
N HIS A 22 9.54 15.94 5.38
CA HIS A 22 8.42 16.59 6.08
C HIS A 22 7.81 15.70 7.17
N ALA A 23 8.62 14.81 7.77
CA ALA A 23 8.15 13.86 8.78
C ALA A 23 7.62 14.51 10.07
N ASP A 24 7.83 15.81 10.28
CA ASP A 24 7.18 16.55 11.36
C ASP A 24 5.64 16.58 11.24
N SER A 25 5.11 16.44 10.02
CA SER A 25 3.68 16.32 9.71
C SER A 25 3.29 14.89 9.32
N TRP A 26 3.92 13.89 9.95
CA TRP A 26 3.69 12.48 9.59
C TRP A 26 2.23 12.05 9.76
N GLU A 27 1.50 12.61 10.72
CA GLU A 27 0.08 12.28 10.97
C GLU A 27 -0.77 12.67 9.76
N GLU A 28 -0.65 13.92 9.31
CA GLU A 28 -1.38 14.45 8.16
C GLU A 28 -0.96 13.75 6.86
N ILE A 29 0.32 13.38 6.72
CA ILE A 29 0.81 12.65 5.55
C ILE A 29 0.22 11.24 5.51
N VAL A 30 0.21 10.52 6.64
CA VAL A 30 -0.39 9.19 6.74
C VAL A 30 -1.88 9.25 6.43
N GLU A 31 -2.60 10.20 7.01
CA GLU A 31 -4.03 10.38 6.78
C GLU A 31 -4.31 10.72 5.32
N CYS A 32 -3.61 11.69 4.74
CA CYS A 32 -3.79 12.10 3.35
C CYS A 32 -3.54 10.95 2.35
N ILE A 33 -2.48 10.16 2.57
CA ILE A 33 -2.19 9.00 1.72
C ILE A 33 -3.27 7.93 1.89
N THR A 34 -3.69 7.66 3.12
CA THR A 34 -4.75 6.68 3.43
C THR A 34 -6.07 7.06 2.77
N ASP A 35 -6.55 8.29 2.97
CA ASP A 35 -7.78 8.79 2.38
C ASP A 35 -7.73 8.66 0.86
N SER A 36 -6.59 9.03 0.25
CA SER A 36 -6.41 8.91 -1.19
C SER A 36 -6.50 7.45 -1.68
N LEU A 37 -6.07 6.47 -0.88
CA LEU A 37 -6.18 5.05 -1.20
C LEU A 37 -7.61 4.54 -1.02
N CYS A 38 -8.37 5.14 -0.10
CA CYS A 38 -9.72 4.74 0.25
C CYS A 38 -10.81 5.30 -0.67
N ILE A 39 -10.54 6.35 -1.47
CA ILE A 39 -11.48 6.90 -2.46
C ILE A 39 -11.86 5.83 -3.51
N SER A 40 -13.16 5.51 -3.60
CA SER A 40 -13.71 4.48 -4.51
C SER A 40 -13.49 4.80 -5.99
N GLU A 41 -13.60 6.08 -6.36
CA GLU A 41 -13.46 6.57 -7.74
C GLU A 41 -12.01 6.60 -8.21
N THR A 42 -11.04 6.40 -7.30
CA THR A 42 -9.62 6.38 -7.68
C THR A 42 -9.36 5.12 -8.53
N PRO A 43 -8.86 5.26 -9.77
CA PRO A 43 -8.51 4.12 -10.61
C PRO A 43 -7.48 3.22 -9.94
N LEU A 44 -7.61 1.90 -10.11
CA LEU A 44 -6.76 0.91 -9.45
C LEU A 44 -5.26 1.14 -9.68
N TYR A 45 -4.85 1.54 -10.90
CA TYR A 45 -3.43 1.81 -11.20
C TYR A 45 -2.86 2.97 -10.36
N LYS A 46 -3.68 3.98 -10.00
CA LYS A 46 -3.26 5.07 -9.11
C LYS A 46 -3.21 4.61 -7.67
N LYS A 47 -4.15 3.77 -7.24
CA LYS A 47 -4.10 3.15 -5.91
C LYS A 47 -2.81 2.34 -5.76
N ILE A 48 -2.46 1.53 -6.76
CA ILE A 48 -1.19 0.79 -6.80
C ILE A 48 0.01 1.73 -6.67
N ALA A 49 0.10 2.81 -7.46
CA ALA A 49 1.19 3.78 -7.36
C ALA A 49 1.33 4.41 -5.96
N ARG A 50 0.20 4.70 -5.29
CA ARG A 50 0.20 5.21 -3.92
C ARG A 50 0.59 4.15 -2.89
N LEU A 51 0.27 2.88 -3.13
CA LEU A 51 0.73 1.78 -2.29
C LEU A 51 2.25 1.54 -2.44
N PHE A 52 2.81 1.75 -3.64
CA PHE A 52 4.27 1.80 -3.83
C PHE A 52 4.91 2.90 -2.98
N LEU A 53 4.31 4.08 -2.92
CA LEU A 53 4.80 5.15 -2.04
C LEU A 53 4.78 4.73 -0.57
N VAL A 54 3.69 4.12 -0.08
CA VAL A 54 3.63 3.58 1.30
C VAL A 54 4.74 2.56 1.54
N SER A 55 4.99 1.67 0.57
CA SER A 55 6.08 0.70 0.62
C SER A 55 7.44 1.36 0.80
N ASP A 56 7.74 2.36 -0.02
CA ASP A 56 9.03 3.04 -0.02
C ASP A 56 9.22 3.87 1.26
N ILE A 57 8.16 4.50 1.77
CA ILE A 57 8.18 5.18 3.08
C ILE A 57 8.48 4.17 4.20
N LEU A 58 7.76 3.05 4.25
CA LEU A 58 7.96 2.03 5.28
C LEU A 58 9.32 1.35 5.20
N HIS A 59 9.87 1.18 4.00
CA HIS A 59 11.23 0.67 3.83
C HIS A 59 12.27 1.64 4.40
N ASN A 60 12.10 2.93 4.13
CA ASN A 60 13.03 3.97 4.54
C ASN A 60 12.75 4.55 5.93
N CYS A 61 11.66 4.17 6.61
CA CYS A 61 11.29 4.75 7.90
C CYS A 61 12.26 4.45 9.06
N SER A 62 13.31 3.66 8.81
CA SER A 62 14.34 3.30 9.79
C SER A 62 15.60 4.18 9.69
N VAL A 63 15.63 5.16 8.77
CA VAL A 63 16.73 6.13 8.69
C VAL A 63 16.76 7.02 9.94
N LYS A 64 17.95 7.52 10.29
CA LYS A 64 18.16 8.37 11.48
C LYS A 64 17.73 9.82 11.22
N VAL A 65 16.44 10.01 10.98
CA VAL A 65 15.80 11.33 10.85
C VAL A 65 14.65 11.39 11.86
N SER A 66 14.48 12.55 12.51
CA SER A 66 13.42 12.78 13.49
C SER A 66 12.05 12.45 12.90
N ASN A 67 11.16 11.87 13.71
CA ASN A 67 9.77 11.56 13.38
C ASN A 67 9.53 10.55 12.25
N VAL A 68 10.53 10.22 11.43
CA VAL A 68 10.40 9.29 10.30
C VAL A 68 9.99 7.88 10.73
N SER A 69 10.43 7.42 11.90
CA SER A 69 10.01 6.12 12.45
C SER A 69 8.53 6.06 12.81
N ASN A 70 7.85 7.21 13.01
CA ASN A 70 6.42 7.26 13.34
C ASN A 70 5.54 6.79 12.18
N TYR A 71 6.01 6.92 10.93
CA TYR A 71 5.32 6.38 9.75
C TYR A 71 4.96 4.90 9.90
N ARG A 72 5.82 4.12 10.57
CA ARG A 72 5.57 2.70 10.83
C ARG A 72 4.27 2.50 11.61
N LYS A 73 4.14 3.16 12.76
CA LYS A 73 2.96 3.03 13.62
C LYS A 73 1.73 3.64 12.95
N GLY A 74 1.89 4.79 12.30
CA GLY A 74 0.83 5.47 11.55
C GLY A 74 0.21 4.53 10.51
N PHE A 75 1.00 4.08 9.54
CA PHE A 75 0.49 3.20 8.49
C PHE A 75 0.02 1.85 9.00
N GLN A 76 0.66 1.26 10.02
CA GLN A 76 0.22 -0.02 10.60
C GLN A 76 -1.25 0.01 11.02
N SER A 77 -1.72 1.12 11.59
CA SER A 77 -3.12 1.28 11.98
C SER A 77 -4.09 1.47 10.81
N LYS A 78 -3.60 1.94 9.65
CA LYS A 78 -4.39 2.25 8.45
C LYS A 78 -4.40 1.14 7.39
N LEU A 79 -3.43 0.22 7.44
CA LEU A 79 -3.31 -0.88 6.47
C LEU A 79 -4.60 -1.71 6.32
N PRO A 80 -5.35 -2.07 7.39
CA PRO A 80 -6.61 -2.79 7.24
C PRO A 80 -7.63 -2.07 6.36
N ASP A 81 -7.84 -0.78 6.59
CA ASP A 81 -8.77 0.05 5.82
C ASP A 81 -8.34 0.20 4.36
N ILE A 82 -7.04 0.41 4.14
CA ILE A 82 -6.45 0.50 2.79
C ILE A 82 -6.74 -0.79 2.02
N PHE A 83 -6.40 -1.94 2.57
CA PHE A 83 -6.59 -3.23 1.89
C PHE A 83 -8.07 -3.57 1.68
N GLN A 84 -8.95 -3.20 2.61
CA GLN A 84 -10.39 -3.32 2.44
C GLN A 84 -10.89 -2.48 1.24
N SER A 85 -10.41 -1.24 1.10
CA SER A 85 -10.76 -0.40 -0.06
C SER A 85 -10.23 -0.97 -1.38
N PHE A 86 -9.00 -1.51 -1.38
CA PHE A 86 -8.47 -2.21 -2.56
C PHE A 86 -9.31 -3.42 -2.95
N TYR A 87 -9.76 -4.20 -1.96
CA TYR A 87 -10.63 -5.34 -2.18
C TYR A 87 -11.99 -4.94 -2.77
N GLN A 88 -12.60 -3.87 -2.27
CA GLN A 88 -13.83 -3.32 -2.83
C GLN A 88 -13.64 -2.87 -4.27
N SER A 89 -12.57 -2.12 -4.56
CA SER A 89 -12.22 -1.72 -5.93
C SER A 89 -11.97 -2.93 -6.84
N TYR A 90 -11.36 -4.00 -6.33
CA TYR A 90 -11.17 -5.24 -7.08
C TYR A 90 -12.50 -5.93 -7.42
N ASN A 91 -13.43 -5.98 -6.47
CA ASN A 91 -14.73 -6.61 -6.68
C ASN A 91 -15.57 -5.90 -7.73
N GLN A 92 -15.43 -4.58 -7.85
CA GLN A 92 -16.10 -3.75 -8.85
C GLN A 92 -15.58 -3.95 -10.29
N ILE A 93 -14.45 -4.64 -10.50
CA ILE A 93 -13.95 -4.94 -11.85
C ILE A 93 -14.71 -6.14 -12.41
N GLU A 94 -15.37 -5.96 -13.56
CA GLU A 94 -16.08 -7.01 -14.29
C GLU A 94 -15.22 -7.66 -15.41
N GLY A 95 -15.46 -8.94 -15.70
CA GLY A 95 -14.94 -9.61 -16.91
C GLY A 95 -13.43 -9.84 -17.00
N ARG A 96 -12.90 -9.91 -18.23
CA ARG A 96 -11.48 -10.24 -18.56
C ARG A 96 -10.44 -9.25 -17.99
N LEU A 97 -10.81 -8.00 -17.75
CA LEU A 97 -9.93 -6.96 -17.18
C LEU A 97 -9.55 -7.26 -15.72
N LYS A 98 -10.40 -8.02 -15.02
CA LYS A 98 -10.16 -8.45 -13.63
C LYS A 98 -8.89 -9.29 -13.50
N ALA A 99 -8.65 -10.21 -14.44
CA ALA A 99 -7.52 -11.15 -14.36
C ALA A 99 -6.15 -10.49 -14.57
N GLU A 100 -6.03 -9.56 -15.52
CA GLU A 100 -4.76 -8.87 -15.81
C GLU A 100 -4.42 -7.85 -14.71
N GLN A 101 -5.40 -7.10 -14.23
CA GLN A 101 -5.20 -6.18 -13.10
C GLN A 101 -4.93 -6.93 -11.79
N PHE A 102 -5.48 -8.14 -11.64
CA PHE A 102 -5.20 -9.01 -10.49
C PHE A 102 -3.76 -9.50 -10.46
N LYS A 103 -3.17 -9.92 -11.59
CA LYS A 103 -1.76 -10.34 -11.65
C LYS A 103 -0.83 -9.22 -11.19
N VAL A 104 -1.09 -7.99 -11.61
CA VAL A 104 -0.29 -6.82 -11.20
C VAL A 104 -0.46 -6.57 -9.70
N PHE A 105 -1.69 -6.61 -9.18
CA PHE A 105 -1.95 -6.43 -7.76
C PHE A 105 -1.32 -7.54 -6.89
N GLN A 106 -1.42 -8.80 -7.32
CA GLN A 106 -0.87 -9.97 -6.65
C GLN A 106 0.66 -9.97 -6.64
N TYR A 107 1.30 -9.74 -7.80
CA TYR A 107 2.75 -9.56 -7.90
C TYR A 107 3.22 -8.44 -6.97
N PHE A 108 2.44 -7.36 -6.91
CA PHE A 108 2.77 -6.21 -6.11
C PHE A 108 2.62 -6.45 -4.61
N TYR A 109 1.56 -7.14 -4.20
CA TYR A 109 1.33 -7.59 -2.83
C TYR A 109 2.46 -8.53 -2.34
N VAL A 110 2.84 -9.51 -3.17
CA VAL A 110 3.97 -10.41 -2.88
C VAL A 110 5.28 -9.62 -2.75
N LYS A 111 5.51 -8.64 -3.64
CA LYS A 111 6.68 -7.76 -3.53
C LYS A 111 6.66 -6.89 -2.28
N LEU A 112 5.50 -6.34 -1.90
CA LEU A 112 5.30 -5.56 -0.67
C LEU A 112 5.63 -6.39 0.57
N LEU A 113 5.16 -7.64 0.63
CA LEU A 113 5.46 -8.60 1.70
C LEU A 113 6.95 -8.95 1.78
N LEU A 114 7.59 -9.15 0.63
CA LEU A 114 8.99 -9.58 0.55
C LEU A 114 10.01 -8.45 0.81
N THR A 115 9.63 -7.18 0.62
CA THR A 115 10.58 -6.06 0.76
C THR A 115 10.55 -5.41 2.15
N ASN A 116 9.50 -5.65 2.95
CA ASN A 116 9.29 -5.02 4.27
C ASN A 116 9.12 -6.05 5.42
N PHE A 117 9.94 -7.10 5.40
CA PHE A 117 9.88 -8.32 6.22
C PHE A 117 9.38 -8.17 7.68
N ARG A 118 8.50 -9.13 8.06
CA ARG A 118 7.98 -9.53 9.38
C ARG A 118 6.78 -8.77 9.96
N PHE A 119 6.69 -7.45 9.88
CA PHE A 119 5.62 -6.73 10.59
C PHE A 119 4.29 -6.66 9.83
N ILE A 120 4.33 -6.43 8.51
CA ILE A 120 3.13 -6.37 7.66
C ILE A 120 2.47 -7.76 7.53
N ILE A 121 3.27 -8.83 7.56
CA ILE A 121 2.81 -10.21 7.38
C ILE A 121 1.76 -10.59 8.44
N ALA A 122 1.94 -10.21 9.71
CA ALA A 122 0.98 -10.56 10.76
C ALA A 122 -0.38 -9.86 10.58
N THR A 123 -0.37 -8.55 10.35
CA THR A 123 -1.59 -7.76 10.10
C THR A 123 -2.28 -8.16 8.79
N CYS A 124 -1.49 -8.43 7.75
CA CYS A 124 -2.01 -8.97 6.51
C CYS A 124 -2.63 -10.36 6.72
N ASN A 125 -1.97 -11.30 7.42
CA ASN A 125 -2.49 -12.66 7.61
C ASN A 125 -3.87 -12.68 8.28
N GLU A 126 -4.10 -11.82 9.28
CA GLU A 126 -5.43 -11.66 9.89
C GLU A 126 -6.45 -11.12 8.88
N LEU A 127 -6.06 -10.10 8.12
CA LEU A 127 -6.91 -9.53 7.08
C LEU A 127 -7.23 -10.54 5.97
N PHE A 128 -6.25 -11.28 5.47
CA PHE A 128 -6.44 -12.30 4.44
C PHE A 128 -7.24 -13.50 4.95
N SER A 129 -7.13 -13.85 6.23
CA SER A 129 -8.00 -14.85 6.86
C SER A 129 -9.46 -14.38 6.83
N SER A 130 -9.72 -13.08 7.00
CA SER A 130 -11.08 -12.51 6.86
C SER A 130 -11.58 -12.45 5.40
N MET A 131 -10.68 -12.49 4.41
CA MET A 131 -11.00 -12.42 2.96
C MET A 131 -11.26 -13.79 2.31
N GLY A 132 -11.22 -14.90 3.06
CA GLY A 132 -11.59 -16.23 2.58
C GLY A 132 -10.70 -16.77 1.44
N ARG A 133 -11.29 -17.36 0.38
CA ARG A 133 -10.56 -18.01 -0.74
C ARG A 133 -9.57 -17.08 -1.47
N LEU A 134 -9.82 -15.77 -1.47
CA LEU A 134 -8.90 -14.79 -2.04
C LEU A 134 -7.66 -14.63 -1.16
N GLY A 135 -7.82 -14.67 0.16
CA GLY A 135 -6.70 -14.75 1.10
C GLY A 135 -5.76 -15.90 0.78
N TYR A 136 -6.28 -17.10 0.55
CA TYR A 136 -5.46 -18.25 0.15
C TYR A 136 -4.77 -18.06 -1.21
N LEU A 137 -5.33 -17.28 -2.13
CA LEU A 137 -4.69 -16.93 -3.40
C LEU A 137 -3.52 -15.94 -3.23
N PHE A 138 -3.56 -15.12 -2.18
CA PHE A 138 -2.50 -14.18 -1.79
C PHE A 138 -1.44 -14.82 -0.88
N ILE A 139 -1.80 -15.83 -0.08
CA ILE A 139 -0.91 -16.54 0.85
C ILE A 139 -0.25 -17.78 0.20
N GLY A 140 -0.93 -18.41 -0.77
CA GLY A 140 -0.57 -19.72 -1.35
C GLY A 140 0.68 -19.80 -2.24
N PHE A 141 1.54 -18.79 -2.24
CA PHE A 141 2.84 -18.79 -2.95
C PHE A 141 4.05 -18.64 -2.00
N SER A 142 3.83 -18.77 -0.69
CA SER A 142 4.91 -18.75 0.31
C SER A 142 5.53 -20.14 0.60
N HIS A 143 5.34 -21.12 -0.28
CA HIS A 143 6.07 -22.39 -0.24
C HIS A 143 6.66 -22.74 -1.61
#